data_AF-A0A7X7T7N0-F1
#
_entry.id   AF-A0A7X7T7N0-F1
#
_cell.length_a   1.000
_cell.length_b   1.000
_cell.length_c   1.000
_cell.angle_alpha   90.00
_cell.angle_beta   90.00
_cell.angle_gamma   90.00
#
_symmetry.space_group_name_H-M   'P 1'
#
loop_
_entity.id
_entity.type
_entity.pdbx_description
1 polymer ?
#
loop_
_entity_poly.entity_id
_entity_poly.type
_entity_poly.pdbx_seq_one_letter_code
_entity_poly.pdbx_strand_id
1 'polypeptide(L)'
;MIRESLDPVAVVAEADSEDPAELSRLGIAAARRQDFERGYILLKEAYDRYQRIGDSKHLASVLSFYGLCLAMFRSRYREGAQFCQAAIDREFFKAEYYYNLAQVWVANRSRRRAIEAIHRGLSVEPSHAALKELEQTLGRRRRPVIRFLSRDNALNRSLGRLRHRLLGPTK
;
A
#
# COMPACT_ATOMS: atom_id res chain seq x y z
N MET A 1 19.79 11.76 -14.93
CA MET A 1 20.53 10.54 -14.58
C MET A 1 19.54 9.39 -14.70
N ILE A 2 19.62 8.61 -15.78
CA ILE A 2 18.72 7.47 -16.01
C ILE A 2 19.24 6.35 -15.11
N ARG A 3 18.49 5.98 -14.07
CA ARG A 3 18.81 4.81 -13.25
C ARG A 3 18.48 3.58 -14.08
N GLU A 4 19.50 2.75 -14.34
CA GLU A 4 19.34 1.48 -15.03
C GLU A 4 18.47 0.55 -14.18
N SER A 5 17.51 -0.14 -14.82
CA SER A 5 16.63 -1.09 -14.12
C SER A 5 17.45 -2.31 -13.70
N LEU A 6 17.17 -2.86 -12.52
CA LEU A 6 17.84 -4.06 -12.03
C LEU A 6 17.56 -5.24 -12.97
N ASP A 7 18.58 -6.03 -13.27
CA ASP A 7 18.40 -7.32 -13.96
C ASP A 7 17.70 -8.31 -13.00
N PRO A 8 16.49 -8.79 -13.34
CA PRO A 8 15.76 -9.73 -12.50
C PRO A 8 16.53 -11.03 -12.26
N VAL A 9 17.29 -11.51 -13.25
CA VAL A 9 18.05 -12.77 -13.15
C VAL A 9 19.19 -12.60 -12.14
N ALA A 10 19.95 -11.50 -12.26
CA ALA A 10 21.03 -11.19 -11.32
C ALA A 10 20.52 -11.03 -9.88
N VAL A 11 19.41 -10.29 -9.66
CA VAL A 11 18.86 -10.07 -8.31
C VAL A 11 18.39 -11.38 -7.65
N VAL A 12 17.80 -12.29 -8.42
CA VAL A 12 17.38 -13.60 -7.91
C VAL A 12 18.60 -14.50 -7.68
N ALA A 13 19.60 -14.45 -8.56
CA ALA A 13 20.84 -15.20 -8.40
C ALA A 13 21.66 -14.73 -7.18
N GLU A 14 21.70 -13.44 -6.89
CA GLU A 14 22.34 -12.87 -5.70
C GLU A 14 21.72 -13.36 -4.39
N ALA A 15 20.44 -13.73 -4.40
CA ALA A 15 19.80 -14.30 -3.23
C ALA A 15 20.29 -15.73 -2.95
N ASP A 16 20.93 -16.38 -3.92
CA ASP A 16 21.54 -17.71 -3.86
C ASP A 16 20.64 -18.76 -3.16
N SER A 17 19.34 -18.70 -3.45
CA SER A 17 18.34 -19.53 -2.75
C SER A 17 17.22 -20.00 -3.66
N GLU A 18 17.03 -21.31 -3.67
CA GLU A 18 15.87 -21.96 -4.30
C GLU A 18 14.61 -21.89 -3.42
N ASP A 19 14.75 -21.62 -2.13
CA ASP A 19 13.65 -21.60 -1.18
C ASP A 19 12.78 -20.33 -1.35
N PRO A 20 11.48 -20.46 -1.71
CA PRO A 20 10.60 -19.31 -1.83
C PRO A 20 10.40 -18.54 -0.51
N ALA A 21 10.60 -19.18 0.65
CA ALA A 21 10.51 -18.49 1.94
C ALA A 21 11.65 -17.49 2.13
N GLU A 22 12.85 -17.83 1.69
CA GLU A 22 14.00 -16.93 1.76
C GLU A 22 13.86 -15.75 0.79
N LEU A 23 13.41 -16.01 -0.45
CA LEU A 23 13.06 -14.95 -1.39
C LEU A 23 11.98 -14.02 -0.84
N SER A 24 10.98 -14.57 -0.16
CA SER A 24 9.94 -13.78 0.51
C SER A 24 10.52 -12.88 1.59
N ARG A 25 11.40 -13.43 2.44
CA ARG A 25 12.06 -12.68 3.51
C ARG A 25 12.88 -11.51 2.95
N LEU A 26 13.72 -11.77 1.94
CA LEU A 26 14.55 -10.76 1.29
C LEU A 26 13.71 -9.71 0.57
N GLY A 27 12.67 -10.12 -0.15
CA GLY A 27 11.75 -9.24 -0.86
C GLY A 27 10.95 -8.32 0.08
N ILE A 28 10.42 -8.86 1.18
CA ILE A 28 9.74 -8.08 2.22
C ILE A 28 10.72 -7.08 2.87
N ALA A 29 11.95 -7.51 3.16
CA ALA A 29 12.97 -6.62 3.71
C ALA A 29 13.32 -5.47 2.75
N ALA A 30 13.42 -5.73 1.45
CA ALA A 30 13.62 -4.70 0.43
C ALA A 30 12.42 -3.74 0.36
N ALA A 31 11.20 -4.27 0.34
CA ALA A 31 9.97 -3.46 0.31
C ALA A 31 9.84 -2.53 1.53
N ARG A 32 10.17 -3.00 2.73
CA ARG A 32 10.18 -2.18 3.97
C ARG A 32 11.22 -1.05 3.92
N ARG A 33 12.31 -1.24 3.18
CA ARG A 33 13.32 -0.20 2.89
C ARG A 33 12.95 0.69 1.70
N GLN A 34 11.74 0.55 1.15
CA GLN A 34 11.24 1.25 -0.05
C GLN A 34 12.04 0.95 -1.33
N ASP A 35 12.81 -0.13 -1.35
CA ASP A 35 13.43 -0.66 -2.56
C ASP A 35 12.40 -1.53 -3.31
N PHE A 36 11.42 -0.86 -3.90
CA PHE A 36 10.26 -1.50 -4.52
C PHE A 36 10.61 -2.28 -5.79
N GLU A 37 11.69 -1.93 -6.48
CA GLU A 37 12.16 -2.65 -7.66
C GLU A 37 12.73 -4.02 -7.26
N ARG A 38 13.68 -4.04 -6.32
CA ARG A 38 14.23 -5.29 -5.79
C ARG A 38 13.15 -6.13 -5.10
N GLY A 39 12.31 -5.48 -4.29
CA GLY A 39 11.16 -6.12 -3.64
C GLY A 39 10.20 -6.74 -4.65
N TYR A 40 9.90 -6.05 -5.74
CA TYR A 40 9.05 -6.57 -6.82
C TYR A 40 9.63 -7.82 -7.46
N ILE A 41 10.92 -7.81 -7.82
CA ILE A 41 11.60 -8.94 -8.47
C ILE A 41 11.56 -10.19 -7.58
N LEU A 42 12.03 -10.06 -6.33
CA LEU A 42 12.12 -11.19 -5.40
C LEU A 42 10.74 -11.75 -5.03
N LEU A 43 9.76 -10.87 -4.78
CA LEU A 43 8.42 -11.31 -4.38
C LEU A 43 7.62 -11.89 -5.56
N LYS A 44 7.87 -11.44 -6.79
CA LYS A 44 7.30 -12.07 -7.98
C LYS A 44 7.79 -13.50 -8.12
N GLU A 45 9.11 -13.72 -8.01
CA GLU A 45 9.67 -15.07 -8.11
C GLU A 45 9.18 -15.97 -6.97
N ALA A 46 9.15 -15.46 -5.73
CA ALA A 46 8.59 -16.17 -4.59
C ALA A 46 7.12 -16.57 -4.82
N TYR A 47 6.31 -15.63 -5.31
CA TYR A 47 4.90 -15.88 -5.66
C TYR A 47 4.75 -16.96 -6.72
N ASP A 48 5.52 -16.88 -7.81
CA ASP A 48 5.47 -17.85 -8.91
C ASP A 48 5.89 -19.26 -8.44
N ARG A 49 6.84 -19.35 -7.48
CA ARG A 49 7.25 -20.61 -6.85
C ARG A 49 6.17 -21.18 -5.93
N TYR A 50 5.58 -20.35 -5.07
CA TYR A 50 4.47 -20.78 -4.20
C TYR A 50 3.28 -21.32 -5.00
N GLN A 51 2.95 -20.69 -6.13
CA GLN A 51 1.91 -21.17 -7.04
C GLN A 51 2.23 -22.54 -7.64
N ARG A 52 3.50 -22.82 -7.95
CA ARG A 52 3.94 -24.12 -8.48
C ARG A 52 3.88 -25.24 -7.45
N ILE A 53 4.28 -24.97 -6.21
CA ILE A 53 4.34 -25.98 -5.13
C ILE A 53 3.01 -26.16 -4.38
N GLY A 54 2.06 -25.22 -4.53
CA GLY A 54 0.77 -25.26 -3.86
C GLY A 54 0.81 -24.93 -2.35
N ASP A 55 1.91 -24.35 -1.86
CA ASP A 55 2.05 -23.96 -0.45
C ASP A 55 1.40 -22.58 -0.19
N SER A 56 0.56 -22.54 0.82
CA SER A 56 -0.22 -21.37 1.20
C SER A 56 0.31 -20.66 2.45
N LYS A 57 1.26 -21.27 3.19
CA LYS A 57 1.66 -20.81 4.53
C LYS A 57 2.22 -19.38 4.54
N HIS A 58 3.03 -19.03 3.54
CA HIS A 58 3.65 -17.70 3.44
C HIS A 58 2.99 -16.79 2.41
N LEU A 59 2.01 -17.32 1.67
CA LEU A 59 1.42 -16.66 0.51
C LEU A 59 0.77 -15.32 0.86
N ALA A 60 0.11 -15.20 2.02
CA ALA A 60 -0.54 -13.94 2.42
C ALA A 60 0.48 -12.79 2.55
N SER A 61 1.62 -13.02 3.20
CA SER A 61 2.67 -12.01 3.33
C SER A 61 3.27 -11.62 1.98
N VAL A 62 3.54 -12.61 1.11
CA VAL A 62 4.02 -12.38 -0.25
C VAL A 62 3.03 -11.53 -1.04
N LEU A 63 1.74 -11.88 -1.03
CA LEU A 63 0.69 -11.13 -1.72
C LEU A 63 0.62 -9.67 -1.28
N SER A 64 0.70 -9.41 0.03
CA SER A 64 0.61 -8.06 0.57
C SER A 64 1.74 -7.16 0.08
N PHE A 65 2.99 -7.62 0.24
CA PHE A 65 4.17 -6.86 -0.13
C PHE A 65 4.40 -6.84 -1.64
N TYR A 66 4.05 -7.91 -2.35
CA TYR A 66 4.10 -7.94 -3.81
C TYR A 66 3.14 -6.91 -4.39
N GLY A 67 1.91 -6.84 -3.88
CA GLY A 67 0.93 -5.84 -4.28
C GLY A 67 1.42 -4.40 -4.06
N LEU A 68 2.09 -4.14 -2.94
CA LEU A 68 2.74 -2.86 -2.66
C LEU A 68 3.84 -2.56 -3.68
N CYS A 69 4.77 -3.48 -3.91
CA CYS A 69 5.90 -3.27 -4.83
C CYS A 69 5.42 -3.09 -6.28
N LEU A 70 4.45 -3.88 -6.71
CA LEU A 70 3.82 -3.77 -8.03
C LEU A 70 3.18 -2.39 -8.25
N ALA A 71 2.47 -1.88 -7.23
CA ALA A 71 1.88 -0.56 -7.28
C ALA A 71 2.93 0.56 -7.33
N MET A 72 3.98 0.48 -6.51
CA MET A 72 4.98 1.55 -6.39
C MET A 72 5.99 1.55 -7.54
N PHE A 73 6.47 0.38 -7.98
CA PHE A 73 7.47 0.25 -9.04
C PHE A 73 6.87 0.31 -10.44
N ARG A 74 5.74 -0.39 -10.68
CA ARG A 74 5.13 -0.48 -12.02
C ARG A 74 3.94 0.46 -12.21
N SER A 75 3.57 1.26 -11.20
CA SER A 75 2.36 2.10 -11.21
C SER A 75 1.06 1.31 -11.49
N ARG A 76 1.06 -0.02 -11.26
CA ARG A 76 -0.10 -0.91 -11.47
C ARG A 76 -0.98 -0.93 -10.22
N TYR A 77 -1.50 0.23 -9.83
CA TYR A 77 -2.15 0.43 -8.53
C TYR A 77 -3.38 -0.44 -8.27
N ARG A 78 -4.24 -0.64 -9.28
CA ARG A 78 -5.49 -1.40 -9.11
C ARG A 78 -5.21 -2.87 -8.84
N GLU A 79 -4.28 -3.45 -9.58
CA GLU A 79 -3.87 -4.83 -9.43
C GLU A 79 -3.02 -5.02 -8.16
N GLY A 80 -2.12 -4.09 -7.85
CA GLY A 80 -1.39 -4.10 -6.60
C GLY A 80 -2.33 -4.14 -5.38
N ALA A 81 -3.40 -3.34 -5.43
CA ALA A 81 -4.41 -3.37 -4.39
C ALA A 81 -5.24 -4.67 -4.34
N GLN A 82 -5.45 -5.36 -5.46
CA GLN A 82 -6.10 -6.67 -5.48
C GLN A 82 -5.24 -7.70 -4.74
N PHE A 83 -3.93 -7.69 -4.93
CA PHE A 83 -3.02 -8.57 -4.20
C PHE A 83 -2.97 -8.23 -2.70
N CYS A 84 -2.91 -6.95 -2.33
CA CYS A 84 -3.01 -6.55 -0.92
C CYS A 84 -4.36 -6.98 -0.30
N GLN A 85 -5.47 -6.87 -1.03
CA GLN A 85 -6.77 -7.35 -0.55
C GLN A 85 -6.79 -8.87 -0.38
N ALA A 86 -6.23 -9.62 -1.33
CA ALA A 86 -6.13 -11.08 -1.25
C ALA A 86 -5.27 -11.56 -0.07
N ALA A 87 -4.30 -10.76 0.38
CA ALA A 87 -3.55 -11.00 1.62
C ALA A 87 -4.42 -10.77 2.86
N ILE A 88 -5.17 -9.66 2.90
CA ILE A 88 -6.10 -9.34 3.99
C ILE A 88 -7.19 -10.42 4.12
N ASP A 89 -7.71 -10.91 3.00
CA ASP A 89 -8.76 -11.94 3.01
C ASP A 89 -8.26 -13.27 3.61
N ARG A 90 -6.94 -13.52 3.59
CA ARG A 90 -6.30 -14.69 4.20
C ARG A 90 -5.93 -14.46 5.67
N GLU A 91 -5.35 -13.30 5.99
CA GLU A 91 -4.89 -12.96 7.34
C GLU A 91 -5.40 -11.57 7.75
N PHE A 92 -6.71 -11.47 7.97
CA PHE A 92 -7.39 -10.21 8.29
C PHE A 92 -6.91 -9.57 9.61
N PHE A 93 -6.21 -10.32 10.45
CA PHE A 93 -5.65 -9.88 11.74
C PHE A 93 -4.25 -9.24 11.61
N LYS A 94 -3.69 -9.14 10.40
CA LYS A 94 -2.40 -8.46 10.15
C LYS A 94 -2.61 -7.00 9.76
N ALA A 95 -2.46 -6.08 10.72
CA ALA A 95 -2.59 -4.65 10.49
C ALA A 95 -1.62 -4.10 9.42
N GLU A 96 -0.42 -4.68 9.30
CA GLU A 96 0.56 -4.33 8.27
C GLU A 96 0.02 -4.47 6.83
N TYR A 97 -0.92 -5.39 6.59
CA TYR A 97 -1.49 -5.58 5.24
C TYR A 97 -2.45 -4.46 4.86
N TYR A 98 -3.17 -3.92 5.85
CA TYR A 98 -3.98 -2.72 5.66
C TYR A 98 -3.11 -1.49 5.44
N TYR A 99 -1.95 -1.40 6.12
CA TYR A 99 -0.97 -0.34 5.88
C TYR A 99 -0.46 -0.38 4.44
N ASN A 100 -0.07 -1.55 3.93
CA ASN A 100 0.34 -1.73 2.54
C ASN A 100 -0.77 -1.33 1.56
N LEU A 101 -2.01 -1.80 1.77
CA LEU A 101 -3.16 -1.41 0.95
C LEU A 101 -3.41 0.11 0.98
N ALA A 102 -3.28 0.73 2.15
CA ALA A 102 -3.43 2.17 2.30
C ALA A 102 -2.38 2.93 1.50
N GLN A 103 -1.10 2.52 1.57
CA GLN A 103 -0.01 3.10 0.78
C GLN A 103 -0.32 3.03 -0.73
N VAL A 104 -0.80 1.88 -1.21
CA VAL A 104 -1.22 1.73 -2.62
C VAL A 104 -2.32 2.73 -2.98
N TRP A 105 -3.32 2.93 -2.12
CA TRP A 105 -4.39 3.90 -2.39
C TRP A 105 -3.94 5.36 -2.29
N VAL A 106 -2.96 5.66 -1.46
CA VAL A 106 -2.33 6.99 -1.41
C VAL A 106 -1.61 7.26 -2.74
N ALA A 107 -0.80 6.31 -3.23
CA ALA A 107 -0.11 6.44 -4.51
C ALA A 107 -1.09 6.56 -5.69
N ASN A 108 -2.21 5.84 -5.64
CA ASN A 108 -3.30 5.95 -6.61
C ASN A 108 -4.16 7.22 -6.46
N ARG A 109 -3.80 8.15 -5.56
CA ARG A 109 -4.55 9.39 -5.24
C ARG A 109 -6.00 9.13 -4.79
N SER A 110 -6.31 7.93 -4.35
CA SER A 110 -7.65 7.49 -3.96
C SER A 110 -7.83 7.61 -2.44
N ARG A 111 -7.84 8.86 -1.95
CA ARG A 111 -7.90 9.18 -0.51
C ARG A 111 -9.01 8.45 0.25
N ARG A 112 -10.21 8.34 -0.33
CA ARG A 112 -11.35 7.66 0.34
C ARG A 112 -10.98 6.21 0.71
N ARG A 113 -10.39 5.48 -0.25
CA ARG A 113 -9.99 4.08 -0.07
C ARG A 113 -8.78 3.94 0.85
N ALA A 114 -7.86 4.90 0.82
CA ALA A 114 -6.73 4.93 1.75
C ALA A 114 -7.21 5.06 3.20
N ILE A 115 -8.10 6.02 3.48
CA ILE A 115 -8.67 6.21 4.84
C ILE A 115 -9.46 4.98 5.29
N GLU A 116 -10.24 4.37 4.38
CA GLU A 116 -10.97 3.13 4.67
C GLU A 116 -10.03 1.99 5.08
N ALA A 117 -8.95 1.77 4.33
CA ALA A 117 -7.93 0.78 4.67
C ALA A 117 -7.25 1.11 6.01
N ILE A 118 -6.92 2.39 6.25
CA ILE A 118 -6.28 2.82 7.50
C ILE A 118 -7.17 2.54 8.72
N HIS A 119 -8.44 2.93 8.67
CA HIS A 119 -9.37 2.68 9.78
C HIS A 119 -9.57 1.19 10.03
N ARG A 120 -9.66 0.37 8.97
CA ARG A 120 -9.72 -1.09 9.12
C ARG A 120 -8.44 -1.63 9.79
N GLY A 121 -7.26 -1.18 9.36
CA GLY A 121 -6.00 -1.56 10.01
C GLY A 121 -5.93 -1.15 11.49
N LEU A 122 -6.36 0.06 11.82
CA LEU A 122 -6.40 0.54 13.21
C LEU A 122 -7.46 -0.15 14.07
N SER A 123 -8.53 -0.70 13.47
CA SER A 123 -9.46 -1.57 14.22
C SER A 123 -8.85 -2.92 14.57
N VAL A 124 -7.88 -3.39 13.79
CA VAL A 124 -7.14 -4.64 14.05
C VAL A 124 -6.03 -4.39 15.07
N GLU A 125 -5.26 -3.32 14.90
CA GLU A 125 -4.20 -2.93 15.82
C GLU A 125 -4.26 -1.42 16.11
N PRO A 126 -4.94 -1.01 17.19
CA PRO A 126 -5.08 0.40 17.55
C PRO A 126 -3.77 1.11 17.89
N SER A 127 -2.69 0.38 18.17
CA SER A 127 -1.36 0.90 18.48
C SER A 127 -0.47 1.10 17.26
N HIS A 128 -0.87 0.64 16.07
CA HIS A 128 0.01 0.57 14.90
C HIS A 128 0.50 1.97 14.45
N ALA A 129 1.77 2.29 14.73
CA ALA A 129 2.34 3.63 14.58
C ALA A 129 2.26 4.15 13.13
N ALA A 130 2.69 3.36 12.15
CA ALA A 130 2.73 3.80 10.75
C ALA A 130 1.33 4.09 10.15
N LEU A 131 0.29 3.42 10.65
CA LEU A 131 -1.09 3.69 10.23
C LEU A 131 -1.59 5.02 10.80
N LYS A 132 -1.28 5.32 12.06
CA LYS A 132 -1.59 6.62 12.68
C LYS A 132 -0.85 7.76 11.97
N GLU A 133 0.42 7.57 11.68
CA GLU A 133 1.23 8.54 10.94
C GLU A 133 0.66 8.78 9.54
N LEU A 134 0.28 7.72 8.83
CA LEU A 134 -0.34 7.83 7.51
C LEU A 134 -1.72 8.53 7.58
N GLU A 135 -2.51 8.26 8.62
CA GLU A 135 -3.78 8.96 8.89
C GLU A 135 -3.55 10.47 9.08
N GLN A 136 -2.57 10.83 9.92
CA GLN A 136 -2.21 12.22 10.21
C GLN A 136 -1.68 12.93 8.96
N THR A 137 -0.84 12.28 8.17
CA THR A 137 -0.27 12.83 6.93
C THR A 137 -1.33 13.10 5.88
N LEU A 138 -2.33 12.21 5.76
CA LEU A 138 -3.49 12.50 4.92
C LEU A 138 -4.26 13.68 5.50
N GLY A 139 -4.28 13.86 6.81
CA GLY A 139 -4.93 14.96 7.51
C GLY A 139 -6.44 14.77 7.65
N ARG A 140 -7.08 15.57 8.50
CA ARG A 140 -8.55 15.57 8.59
C ARG A 140 -9.12 16.30 7.38
N ARG A 141 -9.97 15.61 6.60
CA ARG A 141 -10.72 16.26 5.52
C ARG A 141 -11.62 17.33 6.16
N ARG A 142 -11.39 18.63 5.88
CA ARG A 142 -12.17 19.71 6.51
C ARG A 142 -13.66 19.46 6.29
N ARG A 143 -14.44 19.58 7.37
CA ARG A 143 -15.90 19.47 7.29
C ARG A 143 -16.45 20.44 6.24
N PRO A 144 -17.52 20.09 5.51
CA PRO A 144 -18.19 21.03 4.60
C PRO A 144 -18.49 22.33 5.34
N VAL A 145 -18.35 23.47 4.66
CA VAL A 145 -18.56 24.78 5.30
C VAL A 145 -19.99 24.88 5.81
N ILE A 146 -20.94 24.38 5.02
CA ILE A 146 -22.34 24.27 5.38
C ILE A 146 -22.65 22.78 5.63
N ARG A 147 -22.87 22.43 6.90
CA ARG A 147 -23.00 21.02 7.34
C ARG A 147 -24.28 20.33 6.84
N PHE A 148 -25.35 21.10 6.60
CA PHE A 148 -26.63 20.56 6.14
C PHE A 148 -26.68 20.30 4.62
N LEU A 149 -25.76 20.89 3.85
CA LEU A 149 -25.66 20.66 2.42
C LEU A 149 -24.71 19.50 2.13
N SER A 150 -25.04 18.70 1.10
CA SER A 150 -24.16 17.64 0.64
C SER A 150 -22.82 18.23 0.15
N ARG A 151 -21.80 17.37 0.09
CA ARG A 151 -20.44 17.76 -0.32
C ARG A 151 -20.35 18.17 -1.80
N ASP A 152 -21.25 17.67 -2.63
CA ASP A 152 -21.27 17.94 -4.08
C ASP A 152 -22.08 19.20 -4.41
N ASN A 153 -22.81 19.73 -3.43
CA ASN A 153 -23.53 20.98 -3.54
C ASN A 153 -22.57 22.12 -3.95
N ALA A 154 -22.96 22.87 -4.99
CA ALA A 154 -22.15 23.94 -5.56
C ALA A 154 -21.71 24.98 -4.51
N LEU A 155 -22.56 25.29 -3.52
CA LEU A 155 -22.24 26.22 -2.44
C LEU A 155 -21.12 25.68 -1.55
N ASN A 156 -21.19 24.41 -1.15
CA ASN A 156 -20.14 23.79 -0.33
C ASN A 156 -18.81 23.67 -1.08
N ARG A 157 -18.83 23.41 -2.39
CA ARG A 157 -17.62 23.39 -3.23
C ARG A 157 -16.99 24.78 -3.35
N SER A 158 -17.79 25.81 -3.58
CA SER A 158 -17.30 27.19 -3.69
C SER A 158 -16.78 27.74 -2.37
N LEU A 159 -17.51 27.54 -1.28
CA LEU A 159 -17.06 27.93 0.07
C LEU A 159 -15.84 27.12 0.52
N GLY A 160 -15.77 25.84 0.15
CA GLY A 160 -14.59 25.01 0.38
C GLY A 160 -13.34 25.56 -0.32
N ARG A 161 -13.47 25.98 -1.60
CA ARG A 161 -12.39 26.61 -2.37
C ARG A 161 -11.96 27.95 -1.79
N LEU A 162 -12.92 28.82 -1.43
CA LEU A 162 -12.64 30.12 -0.82
C LEU A 162 -11.90 29.96 0.52
N ARG A 163 -12.38 29.05 1.38
CA ARG A 163 -11.74 28.75 2.66
C ARG A 163 -10.33 28.16 2.50
N HIS A 164 -10.08 27.37 1.47
CA HIS A 164 -8.75 26.85 1.17
C HIS A 164 -7.79 27.99 0.75
N ARG A 165 -8.26 28.96 -0.01
CA ARG A 165 -7.46 30.15 -0.38
C ARG A 165 -7.13 31.03 0.83
N LEU A 166 -8.05 31.16 1.78
CA LEU A 166 -7.88 32.04 2.94
C LEU A 166 -7.10 31.40 4.10
N LEU A 167 -7.28 30.09 4.35
CA LEU A 167 -6.76 29.42 5.56
C LEU A 167 -5.72 28.34 5.26
N GLY A 168 -5.23 28.25 4.02
CA GLY A 168 -4.26 27.25 3.58
C GLY A 168 -4.72 25.79 3.76
N PRO A 169 -3.81 24.81 3.59
CA PRO A 169 -4.07 23.41 3.92
C PRO A 169 -4.33 23.24 5.43
N THR A 170 -5.13 22.25 5.81
CA THR A 170 -5.31 21.89 7.23
C THR A 170 -4.04 21.20 7.71
N LYS A 171 -3.49 21.68 8.85
CA LYS A 171 -2.56 20.89 9.66
C LYS A 171 -3.27 19.65 10.21
#